data_AF-A0A090WS60-F1
#
_entry.id   AF-A0A090WS60-F1
#
_cell.length_a   1.000
_cell.length_b   1.000
_cell.length_c   1.000
_cell.angle_alpha   90.00
_cell.angle_beta   90.00
_cell.angle_gamma   90.00
#
_symmetry.space_group_name_H-M   'P 1'
#
loop_
_entity.id
_entity.type
_entity.pdbx_description
1 polymer ?
#
loop_
_entity_poly.entity_id
_entity_poly.type
_entity_poly.pdbx_seq_one_letter_code
_entity_poly.pdbx_strand_id
1 'polypeptide(L)'
;MNHFYNILRYAKPYKNFAIGHIIANVFYALFGTLSFIALKPMLDVIFDAKKVVPTSKPVYTGIMKLGEYAENYLAFEMNQLTGGDNAKALVYVVGLIIVMFFLKNIAGYLANYFLVFLRNGGYSRFKK
;
A
#
# COMPACT_ATOMS: atom_id res chain seq x y z
N MET A 1 29.58 23.29 14.69
CA MET A 1 28.97 22.21 13.88
C MET A 1 29.12 20.83 14.55
N ASN A 2 28.62 20.62 15.77
CA ASN A 2 28.64 19.30 16.44
C ASN A 2 27.35 18.94 17.19
N HIS A 3 26.31 19.78 17.12
CA HIS A 3 25.05 19.54 17.86
C HIS A 3 24.16 18.48 17.20
N PHE A 4 24.17 18.39 15.87
CA PHE A 4 23.38 17.40 15.11
C PHE A 4 23.82 15.95 15.40
N TYR A 5 25.14 15.73 15.49
CA TYR A 5 25.71 14.42 15.83
C TYR A 5 25.41 14.01 17.28
N ASN A 6 25.34 14.97 18.21
CA ASN A 6 24.94 14.69 19.59
C ASN A 6 23.47 14.28 19.69
N ILE A 7 22.55 14.93 18.95
CA ILE A 7 21.13 14.54 18.90
C ILE A 7 20.97 13.12 18.32
N LEU A 8 21.75 12.79 17.28
CA LEU A 8 21.72 11.46 16.64
C LEU A 8 22.24 10.33 17.56
N ARG A 9 23.12 10.64 18.52
CA ARG A 9 23.65 9.69 19.52
C ARG A 9 22.61 9.33 20.59
N TYR A 10 21.64 10.21 20.87
CA TYR A 10 20.52 9.94 21.78
C TYR A 10 19.37 9.15 21.13
N ALA A 11 19.23 9.18 19.81
CA ALA A 11 18.26 8.36 19.08
C ALA A 11 18.67 6.88 18.94
N LYS A 12 19.93 6.54 19.28
CA LYS A 12 20.55 5.23 19.04
C LYS A 12 19.81 4.02 19.64
N PRO A 13 19.21 4.07 20.86
CA PRO A 13 18.43 2.94 21.39
C PRO A 13 17.00 2.83 20.83
N TYR A 14 16.50 3.84 20.11
CA TYR A 14 15.13 3.87 19.56
C TYR A 14 15.06 3.64 18.04
N LYS A 15 16.20 3.33 17.40
CA LYS A 15 16.31 3.16 15.94
C LYS A 15 15.40 2.06 15.39
N ASN A 16 15.21 0.96 16.12
CA ASN A 16 14.39 -0.16 15.64
C ASN A 16 12.91 0.22 15.51
N PHE A 17 12.37 0.97 16.47
CA PHE A 17 11.00 1.48 16.41
C PHE A 17 10.82 2.58 15.36
N ALA A 18 11.83 3.46 15.19
CA ALA A 18 11.82 4.46 14.13
C ALA A 18 11.85 3.82 12.73
N ILE A 19 12.66 2.78 12.52
CA ILE A 19 12.69 2.01 11.27
C ILE A 19 11.34 1.32 11.04
N GLY A 20 10.77 0.70 12.08
CA GLY A 20 9.43 0.09 12.03
C GLY A 20 8.35 1.08 11.60
N HIS A 21 8.35 2.30 12.16
CA HIS A 21 7.43 3.36 11.75
C HIS A 21 7.61 3.72 10.27
N ILE A 22 8.85 3.94 9.81
CA ILE A 22 9.11 4.32 8.42
C ILE A 22 8.59 3.22 7.49
N ILE A 23 8.93 1.96 7.76
CA ILE A 23 8.49 0.81 6.96
C ILE A 23 6.97 0.71 6.94
N ALA A 24 6.30 0.81 8.10
CA ALA A 24 4.85 0.73 8.19
C ALA A 24 4.17 1.89 7.44
N ASN A 25 4.74 3.09 7.46
CA ASN A 25 4.23 4.24 6.72
C ASN A 25 4.45 4.09 5.20
N VAL A 26 5.57 3.50 4.78
CA VAL A 26 5.79 3.13 3.38
C VAL A 26 4.75 2.11 2.91
N PHE A 27 4.47 1.08 3.69
CA PHE A 27 3.39 0.13 3.39
C PHE A 27 2.01 0.78 3.37
N TYR A 28 1.73 1.69 4.32
CA TYR A 28 0.49 2.45 4.34
C TYR A 28 0.31 3.27 3.05
N ALA A 29 1.35 3.97 2.61
CA ALA A 29 1.33 4.72 1.36
C ALA A 29 1.17 3.78 0.15
N LEU A 30 1.93 2.67 0.11
CA LEU A 30 1.86 1.67 -0.95
C LEU A 30 0.45 1.09 -1.11
N PHE A 31 -0.14 0.56 -0.03
CA PHE A 31 -1.50 0.02 -0.07
C PHE A 31 -2.54 1.11 -0.37
N GLY A 32 -2.30 2.35 0.07
CA GLY A 32 -3.12 3.50 -0.31
C GLY A 32 -3.12 3.77 -1.81
N THR A 33 -1.96 3.82 -2.43
CA THR A 33 -1.82 4.02 -3.89
C THR A 33 -2.38 2.82 -4.67
N LEU A 34 -2.09 1.59 -4.25
CA LEU A 34 -2.64 0.38 -4.87
C LEU A 34 -4.17 0.34 -4.79
N SER A 35 -4.75 0.76 -3.67
CA SER A 35 -6.21 0.87 -3.53
C SER A 35 -6.81 1.84 -4.54
N PHE A 36 -6.13 2.97 -4.82
CA PHE A 36 -6.54 3.91 -5.86
C PHE A 36 -6.40 3.35 -7.27
N ILE A 37 -5.32 2.63 -7.57
CA ILE A 37 -5.12 1.99 -8.88
C ILE A 37 -6.20 0.92 -9.10
N ALA A 38 -6.50 0.11 -8.07
CA ALA A 38 -7.56 -0.90 -8.11
C ALA A 38 -8.98 -0.31 -8.23
N LEU A 39 -9.17 0.97 -7.87
CA LEU A 39 -10.44 1.67 -8.04
C LEU A 39 -10.78 1.89 -9.51
N LYS A 40 -9.78 2.06 -10.38
CA LYS A 40 -10.00 2.29 -11.82
C LYS A 40 -10.74 1.14 -12.52
N PRO A 41 -10.29 -0.14 -12.44
CA PRO A 41 -11.03 -1.25 -13.02
C PRO A 41 -12.41 -1.44 -12.38
N MET A 42 -12.62 -1.05 -11.11
CA MET A 42 -13.94 -1.05 -10.48
C MET A 42 -14.91 -0.11 -11.21
N LEU A 43 -14.48 1.13 -11.45
CA LEU A 43 -15.28 2.12 -12.16
C LEU A 43 -15.55 1.66 -13.60
N ASP A 44 -14.54 1.15 -14.29
CA ASP A 44 -14.69 0.63 -15.66
C ASP A 44 -15.76 -0.49 -15.73
N VAL A 45 -15.80 -1.40 -14.74
CA VAL A 45 -16.81 -2.47 -14.64
C VAL A 45 -18.22 -1.91 -14.35
N ILE A 46 -18.35 -0.98 -13.41
CA ILE A 46 -19.66 -0.40 -13.04
C ILE A 46 -20.27 0.39 -14.21
N PHE A 47 -19.45 1.11 -14.97
CA PHE A 47 -19.90 1.92 -16.10
C PHE A 47 -19.98 1.14 -17.42
N ASP A 48 -19.75 -0.19 -17.38
CA ASP A 48 -19.71 -1.07 -18.54
C ASP A 48 -18.86 -0.47 -19.69
N ALA A 49 -17.76 0.19 -19.29
CA ALA A 49 -16.87 0.82 -20.22
C ALA A 49 -16.23 -0.30 -21.03
N LYS A 50 -16.61 -0.42 -22.32
CA LYS A 50 -16.06 -1.39 -23.28
C LYS A 50 -14.58 -1.14 -23.53
N LYS A 51 -13.74 -1.37 -22.53
CA LYS A 51 -12.31 -1.52 -22.72
C LYS A 51 -12.06 -2.94 -23.18
N VAL A 52 -11.38 -3.05 -24.32
CA VAL A 52 -10.84 -4.31 -24.80
C VAL A 52 -9.93 -4.83 -23.70
N VAL A 53 -10.40 -5.81 -22.94
CA VAL A 53 -9.60 -6.41 -21.88
C VAL A 53 -8.48 -7.17 -22.59
N PRO A 54 -7.21 -6.82 -22.36
CA PRO A 54 -6.13 -7.38 -23.16
C PRO A 54 -6.09 -8.89 -22.93
N THR A 55 -6.20 -9.69 -23.99
CA THR A 55 -6.12 -11.17 -23.91
C THR A 55 -4.69 -11.66 -23.62
N SER A 56 -3.72 -10.73 -23.60
CA SER A 56 -2.30 -11.02 -23.42
C SER A 56 -1.76 -10.36 -22.15
N LYS A 57 -0.84 -11.06 -21.47
CA LYS A 57 -0.17 -10.57 -20.27
C LYS A 57 0.60 -9.29 -20.62
N PRO A 58 0.43 -8.18 -19.86
CA PRO A 58 1.15 -6.95 -20.14
C PRO A 58 2.66 -7.17 -20.05
N VAL A 59 3.43 -6.48 -20.89
CA VAL A 59 4.90 -6.53 -20.87
C VAL A 59 5.41 -5.40 -20.00
N TYR A 60 6.30 -5.71 -19.07
CA TYR A 60 6.95 -4.70 -18.24
C TYR A 60 8.00 -3.95 -19.07
N THR A 61 7.75 -2.68 -19.39
CA THR A 61 8.64 -1.85 -20.21
C THR A 61 9.44 -0.80 -19.41
N GLY A 62 9.54 -0.95 -18.08
CA GLY A 62 10.35 -0.10 -17.21
C GLY A 62 9.58 0.68 -16.14
N ILE A 63 10.33 1.39 -15.28
CA ILE A 63 9.84 2.01 -14.04
C ILE A 63 8.77 3.09 -14.32
N MET A 64 8.92 3.86 -15.40
CA MET A 64 7.95 4.90 -15.79
C MET A 64 6.57 4.34 -16.16
N LYS A 65 6.51 3.08 -16.63
CA LYS A 65 5.25 2.42 -17.00
C LYS A 65 4.73 1.47 -15.92
N LEU A 66 5.29 1.51 -14.71
CA LEU A 66 4.93 0.57 -13.65
C LEU A 66 3.47 0.70 -13.23
N GLY A 67 2.92 1.92 -13.21
CA GLY A 67 1.49 2.16 -12.93
C GLY A 67 0.57 1.60 -14.02
N GLU A 68 0.89 1.85 -15.29
CA GLU A 68 0.14 1.33 -16.44
C GLU A 68 0.22 -0.20 -16.51
N TYR A 69 1.39 -0.78 -16.25
CA TYR A 69 1.58 -2.22 -16.14
C TYR A 69 0.72 -2.81 -15.02
N ALA A 70 0.73 -2.21 -13.82
CA ALA A 70 -0.06 -2.69 -12.70
C ALA A 70 -1.57 -2.65 -12.99
N GLU A 71 -2.05 -1.58 -13.62
CA GLU A 71 -3.44 -1.45 -14.02
C GLU A 71 -3.84 -2.52 -15.04
N ASN A 72 -3.07 -2.65 -16.13
CA ASN A 72 -3.32 -3.65 -17.17
C ASN A 72 -3.21 -5.08 -16.63
N TYR A 73 -2.32 -5.31 -15.67
CA TYR A 73 -2.15 -6.61 -15.02
C TYR A 73 -3.36 -6.97 -14.16
N LEU A 74 -3.87 -6.02 -13.37
CA LEU A 74 -5.08 -6.22 -12.58
C LEU A 74 -6.30 -6.48 -13.46
N ALA A 75 -6.44 -5.75 -14.57
CA ALA A 75 -7.51 -5.96 -15.54
C ALA A 75 -7.42 -7.34 -16.23
N PHE A 76 -6.21 -7.77 -16.59
CA PHE A 76 -5.95 -9.09 -17.18
C PHE A 76 -6.30 -10.22 -16.20
N GLU A 77 -5.79 -10.15 -14.96
CA GLU A 77 -6.02 -11.16 -13.93
C GLU A 77 -7.50 -11.28 -13.59
N MET A 78 -8.19 -10.14 -13.48
CA MET A 78 -9.63 -10.10 -13.29
C MET A 78 -10.37 -10.83 -14.41
N ASN A 79 -10.04 -10.55 -15.68
CA ASN A 79 -10.70 -11.18 -16.82
C ASN A 79 -10.50 -12.70 -16.85
N GLN A 80 -9.28 -13.16 -16.56
CA GLN A 80 -8.94 -14.57 -16.42
C GLN A 80 -9.78 -15.26 -15.33
N LEU A 81 -9.92 -14.64 -14.16
CA LEU A 81 -10.65 -15.21 -13.03
C LEU A 81 -12.16 -15.20 -13.22
N THR A 82 -12.70 -14.22 -13.94
CA THR A 82 -14.16 -14.01 -14.07
C THR A 82 -14.72 -14.57 -15.37
N GLY A 83 -13.86 -14.90 -16.34
CA GLY A 83 -14.26 -15.36 -17.67
C GLY A 83 -14.97 -14.30 -18.49
N GLY A 84 -14.77 -13.02 -18.19
CA GLY A 84 -15.47 -11.90 -18.82
C GLY A 84 -16.90 -11.66 -18.30
N ASP A 85 -17.31 -12.33 -17.22
CA ASP A 85 -18.58 -12.06 -16.55
C ASP A 85 -18.47 -10.80 -15.67
N ASN A 86 -19.22 -9.76 -16.05
CA ASN A 86 -19.24 -8.46 -15.36
C ASN A 86 -19.67 -8.58 -13.89
N ALA A 87 -20.61 -9.47 -13.55
CA ALA A 87 -21.09 -9.61 -12.18
C ALA A 87 -20.01 -10.21 -11.27
N LYS A 88 -19.29 -11.23 -11.77
CA LYS A 88 -18.16 -11.83 -11.04
C LYS A 88 -16.99 -10.87 -10.94
N ALA A 89 -16.72 -10.10 -12.00
CA ALA A 89 -15.69 -9.06 -12.00
C ALA A 89 -15.95 -8.00 -10.93
N LEU A 90 -17.20 -7.56 -10.80
CA LEU A 90 -17.59 -6.59 -9.77
C LEU A 90 -17.31 -7.12 -8.36
N VAL A 91 -17.73 -8.35 -8.05
CA VAL A 91 -17.50 -8.97 -6.73
C VAL A 91 -16.01 -9.13 -6.45
N TYR A 92 -15.22 -9.57 -7.44
CA TYR A 92 -13.78 -9.71 -7.30
C TYR A 92 -13.09 -8.38 -6.97
N VAL A 93 -13.39 -7.33 -7.74
CA VAL A 93 -12.75 -6.03 -7.55
C VAL A 93 -13.16 -5.40 -6.22
N VAL A 94 -14.43 -5.48 -5.83
CA VAL A 94 -14.90 -5.00 -4.53
C VAL A 94 -14.19 -5.75 -3.39
N GLY A 95 -14.07 -7.07 -3.48
CA GLY A 95 -13.34 -7.88 -2.50
C GLY A 95 -11.87 -7.49 -2.39
N LEU A 96 -11.20 -7.32 -3.54
CA LEU A 96 -9.81 -6.88 -3.60
C LEU A 96 -9.61 -5.50 -2.98
N ILE A 97 -10.51 -4.55 -3.26
CA ILE A 97 -10.48 -3.21 -2.66
C ILE A 97 -10.66 -3.29 -1.14
N ILE A 98 -11.64 -4.04 -0.64
CA ILE A 98 -11.86 -4.20 0.81
C ILE A 98 -10.59 -4.74 1.48
N VAL A 99 -9.95 -5.75 0.90
CA VAL A 99 -8.70 -6.32 1.39
C VAL A 99 -7.58 -5.26 1.37
N MET A 100 -7.39 -4.54 0.26
CA MET A 100 -6.37 -3.48 0.15
C MET A 100 -6.56 -2.36 1.18
N PHE A 101 -7.80 -1.91 1.39
CA PHE A 101 -8.13 -0.93 2.42
C PHE A 101 -7.92 -1.49 3.82
N PHE A 102 -8.24 -2.76 4.07
CA PHE A 102 -7.97 -3.41 5.34
C PHE A 102 -6.47 -3.48 5.64
N LEU A 103 -5.65 -3.92 4.68
CA LEU A 103 -4.18 -3.92 4.82
C LEU A 103 -3.63 -2.50 5.03
N LYS A 104 -4.15 -1.50 4.30
CA LYS A 104 -3.81 -0.09 4.51
C LYS A 104 -4.08 0.32 5.95
N ASN A 105 -5.26 -0.01 6.49
CA ASN A 105 -5.62 0.33 7.86
C ASN A 105 -4.70 -0.36 8.89
N ILE A 106 -4.36 -1.65 8.69
CA ILE A 106 -3.39 -2.35 9.53
C ILE A 106 -2.03 -1.67 9.48
N ALA A 107 -1.51 -1.35 8.28
CA ALA A 107 -0.23 -0.68 8.13
C ALA A 107 -0.22 0.71 8.81
N GLY A 108 -1.32 1.46 8.69
CA GLY A 108 -1.51 2.74 9.37
C GLY A 108 -1.56 2.59 10.89
N TYR A 109 -2.25 1.57 11.40
CA TYR A 109 -2.27 1.26 12.82
C TYR A 109 -0.86 0.89 13.31
N LEU A 110 -0.14 0.07 12.56
CA LEU A 110 1.22 -0.34 12.91
C LEU A 110 2.20 0.84 12.90
N ALA A 111 2.05 1.78 11.96
CA ALA A 111 2.83 3.02 11.93
C ALA A 111 2.60 3.86 13.19
N ASN A 112 1.33 4.02 13.59
CA ASN A 112 0.97 4.72 14.83
C ASN A 112 1.44 3.96 16.08
N TYR A 113 1.37 2.63 16.09
CA TYR A 113 1.90 1.79 17.16
C TYR A 113 3.39 2.08 17.37
N PHE A 114 4.21 1.98 16.31
CA PHE A 114 5.63 2.29 16.38
C PHE A 114 5.92 3.75 16.79
N LEU A 115 5.07 4.70 16.37
CA LEU A 115 5.16 6.10 16.80
C LEU A 115 4.96 6.27 18.32
N VAL A 116 3.99 5.56 18.90
CA VAL A 116 3.71 5.63 20.34
C VAL A 116 4.91 5.09 21.14
N PHE A 117 5.55 3.99 20.72
CA PHE A 117 6.77 3.50 21.38
C PHE A 117 7.94 4.46 21.23
N LEU A 118 8.07 5.12 20.08
CA LEU A 118 9.08 6.16 19.85
C LEU A 118 8.87 7.37 20.79
N ARG A 119 7.61 7.78 20.97
CA ARG A 119 7.25 8.95 21.79
C ARG A 119 7.29 8.66 23.30
N ASN A 120 6.87 7.47 23.71
CA ASN A 120 6.78 7.09 25.13
C ASN A 120 8.03 6.39 25.68
N GLY A 121 8.97 5.99 24.81
CA GLY A 121 10.27 5.46 25.24
C GLY A 121 11.03 6.35 26.23
N GLY A 122 10.85 7.68 26.14
CA GLY A 122 11.42 8.63 27.11
C GLY A 122 11.03 8.39 28.57
N TYR A 123 9.89 7.77 28.86
CA TYR A 123 9.40 7.57 30.23
C TYR A 123 10.05 6.40 30.98
N SER A 124 10.69 5.46 30.28
CA SER A 124 11.43 4.37 30.94
C SER A 124 12.67 4.85 31.71
N ARG A 125 13.10 6.11 31.50
CA ARG A 125 14.31 6.69 32.11
C ARG A 125 14.07 7.60 33.31
N PHE A 126 12.82 7.84 33.72
CA PHE A 126 12.47 8.67 34.88
C PHE A 126 12.19 7.88 36.16
N LYS A 127 12.48 6.56 36.18
CA LYS A 127 12.23 5.68 37.33
C LYS A 127 13.49 5.00 37.90
N LYS A 128 14.69 5.51 37.60
CA LYS A 128 15.95 5.09 38.26
C LYS A 128 16.69 6.30 38.78
#